data_AF-A0A642V5T7-F1
#
_entry.id   AF-A0A642V5T7-F1
#
_cell.length_a   1.000
_cell.length_b   1.000
_cell.length_c   1.000
_cell.angle_alpha   90.00
_cell.angle_beta   90.00
_cell.angle_gamma   90.00
#
_symmetry.space_group_name_H-M   'P 1'
#
loop_
_entity.id
_entity.type
_entity.pdbx_description
1 polymer ?
#
loop_
_entity_poly.entity_id
_entity_poly.type
_entity_poly.pdbx_seq_one_letter_code
_entity_poly.pdbx_strand_id
1 'polypeptide(L)'
;MKGRRVDTSTLEPLMVPGGEPRPPVDQVKHLGIILDKRLKFNEHVKEVERRAIRDFHQIWRLGGCFKELSVQGFQQLYIGCIQPILEYGSEGWFPHSTKKQIDIVQKIQNIALRVEP
;
A
#
# COMPACT_ATOMS: atom_id res chain seq x y z
N MET A 1 -29.08 -7.50 -7.58
CA MET A 1 -28.74 -8.70 -6.79
C MET A 1 -27.94 -8.26 -5.56
N LYS A 2 -28.57 -8.23 -4.38
CA LYS A 2 -28.05 -7.63 -3.14
C LYS A 2 -27.11 -8.63 -2.47
N GLY A 3 -25.81 -8.33 -2.43
CA GLY A 3 -24.79 -9.22 -1.86
C GLY A 3 -25.08 -9.51 -0.38
N ARG A 4 -25.39 -10.79 -0.10
CA ARG A 4 -25.60 -11.34 1.24
C ARG A 4 -24.41 -10.95 2.14
N ARG A 5 -24.66 -10.20 3.22
CA ARG A 5 -23.70 -10.06 4.31
C ARG A 5 -23.62 -11.45 4.95
N VAL A 6 -22.44 -12.06 4.88
CA VAL A 6 -22.16 -13.29 5.61
C VAL A 6 -21.62 -12.84 6.96
N ASP A 7 -22.42 -13.09 7.99
CA ASP A 7 -22.10 -12.76 9.38
C ASP A 7 -20.87 -13.59 9.80
N THR A 8 -19.88 -12.91 10.37
CA THR A 8 -18.57 -13.48 10.70
C THR A 8 -18.63 -14.53 11.80
N SER A 9 -19.74 -14.65 12.52
CA SER A 9 -19.92 -15.60 13.62
C SER A 9 -20.13 -17.06 13.18
N THR A 10 -20.27 -17.34 11.88
CA THR A 10 -20.63 -18.69 11.37
C THR A 10 -19.54 -19.31 10.48
N LEU A 11 -18.42 -18.63 10.26
CA LEU A 11 -17.35 -19.14 9.39
C LEU A 11 -16.36 -19.98 10.20
N GLU A 12 -16.13 -21.21 9.74
CA GLU A 12 -15.16 -22.13 10.34
C GLU A 12 -13.77 -21.46 10.42
N PRO A 13 -13.05 -21.64 11.54
CA PRO A 13 -11.74 -21.04 11.72
C PRO A 13 -10.77 -21.57 10.65
N LEU A 14 -10.09 -20.65 9.97
CA LEU A 14 -9.09 -21.00 8.97
C LEU A 14 -7.91 -21.68 9.68
N MET A 15 -7.63 -22.93 9.31
CA MET A 15 -6.50 -23.69 9.85
C MET A 15 -5.21 -23.24 9.15
N VAL A 16 -4.40 -22.44 9.84
CA VAL A 16 -3.09 -22.00 9.37
C VAL A 16 -2.09 -23.17 9.54
N PRO A 17 -1.07 -23.34 8.67
CA PRO A 17 0.02 -24.27 8.92
C PRO A 17 0.70 -23.90 10.26
N GLY A 18 0.41 -24.67 11.32
CA GLY A 18 0.75 -24.31 12.70
C GLY A 18 -0.35 -24.53 13.74
N GLY A 19 -1.59 -24.86 13.33
CA GLY A 19 -2.62 -25.43 14.20
C GLY A 19 -3.41 -24.46 15.08
N GLU A 20 -3.13 -23.16 15.03
CA GLU A 20 -3.88 -22.15 15.80
C GLU A 20 -5.17 -21.73 15.04
N PRO A 21 -6.37 -22.01 15.58
CA PRO A 21 -7.61 -21.56 14.98
C PRO A 21 -7.76 -20.06 15.16
N ARG A 22 -7.74 -19.29 14.06
CA ARG A 22 -8.04 -17.85 14.11
C ARG A 22 -9.52 -17.60 13.81
N PRO A 23 -10.18 -16.72 14.58
CA PRO A 23 -11.52 -16.30 14.25
C PRO A 23 -11.50 -15.58 12.88
N PRO A 24 -12.58 -15.70 12.09
CA PRO A 24 -12.71 -14.97 10.84
C PRO A 24 -12.67 -13.46 11.12
N VAL A 25 -11.64 -12.79 10.62
CA VAL A 25 -11.47 -11.33 10.73
C VAL A 25 -11.89 -10.69 9.41
N ASP A 26 -12.47 -9.50 9.46
CA ASP A 26 -12.84 -8.73 8.26
C ASP A 26 -11.62 -8.33 7.41
N GLN A 27 -10.48 -8.13 8.06
CA GLN A 27 -9.21 -7.75 7.46
C GLN A 27 -8.08 -8.58 8.06
N VAL A 28 -7.25 -9.17 7.22
CA VAL A 28 -6.08 -9.96 7.64
C VAL A 28 -4.84 -9.37 7.00
N LYS A 29 -3.84 -9.03 7.83
CA LYS A 29 -2.52 -8.65 7.33
C LYS A 29 -1.71 -9.91 7.06
N HIS A 30 -1.37 -10.15 5.80
CA HIS A 30 -0.55 -11.28 5.37
C HIS A 30 0.64 -10.77 4.56
N LEU A 31 1.86 -11.12 5.00
CA LEU A 31 3.12 -10.68 4.38
C LEU A 31 3.23 -9.15 4.17
N GLY A 32 2.55 -8.35 5.00
CA GLY A 32 2.53 -6.89 4.84
C GLY A 32 1.40 -6.33 3.97
N ILE A 33 0.63 -7.18 3.30
CA ILE A 33 -0.56 -6.82 2.51
C ILE A 33 -1.81 -6.95 3.38
N ILE A 34 -2.74 -6.00 3.28
CA ILE A 34 -4.02 -6.05 3.99
C ILE A 34 -5.06 -6.68 3.06
N LEU A 35 -5.51 -7.88 3.42
CA LEU A 35 -6.52 -8.63 2.67
C LEU A 35 -7.90 -8.37 3.26
N ASP A 36 -8.80 -7.82 2.45
CA ASP A 36 -10.23 -7.71 2.77
C ASP A 36 -10.96 -9.01 2.41
N LYS A 37 -12.06 -9.35 3.11
CA LYS A 37 -12.97 -10.48 2.77
C LYS A 37 -13.38 -10.56 1.29
N ARG A 38 -13.45 -9.41 0.60
CA ARG A 38 -13.86 -9.30 -0.80
C ARG A 38 -12.69 -9.03 -1.76
N LEU A 39 -11.45 -9.11 -1.28
CA LEU A 39 -10.23 -8.81 -2.03
C LEU A 39 -10.32 -7.46 -2.77
N LYS A 40 -10.88 -6.44 -2.09
CA LYS A 40 -11.03 -5.09 -2.66
C LYS A 40 -9.84 -4.18 -2.41
N PHE A 41 -8.96 -4.53 -1.46
CA PHE A 41 -7.69 -3.85 -1.16
C PHE A 41 -7.81 -2.33 -0.95
N ASN A 42 -8.99 -1.82 -0.56
CA ASN A 42 -9.19 -0.38 -0.40
C ASN A 42 -8.39 0.15 0.79
N GLU A 43 -8.39 -0.61 1.88
CA GLU A 43 -7.64 -0.24 3.08
C GLU A 43 -6.14 -0.40 2.85
N HIS A 44 -5.74 -1.43 2.10
CA HIS A 44 -4.34 -1.64 1.72
C HIS A 44 -3.78 -0.44 0.93
N VAL A 45 -4.48 0.01 -0.11
CA VAL A 45 -4.01 1.14 -0.95
C VAL A 45 -3.91 2.43 -0.15
N LYS A 46 -4.84 2.69 0.79
CA LYS A 46 -4.76 3.87 1.68
C LYS A 46 -3.56 3.80 2.63
N GLU A 47 -3.26 2.62 3.16
CA GLU A 47 -2.12 2.43 4.05
C GLU A 47 -0.79 2.62 3.28
N VAL A 48 -0.71 2.06 2.07
CA VAL A 48 0.42 2.25 1.15
C VAL A 48 0.59 3.72 0.80
N GLU A 49 -0.49 4.43 0.45
CA GLU A 49 -0.49 5.87 0.18
C GLU A 49 0.02 6.66 1.40
N ARG A 50 -0.53 6.42 2.59
CA ARG A 50 -0.09 7.09 3.82
C ARG A 50 1.39 6.89 4.09
N ARG A 51 1.85 5.65 3.95
CA ARG A 51 3.26 5.30 4.18
C ARG A 51 4.17 6.00 3.18
N ALA A 52 3.81 5.97 1.90
CA ALA A 52 4.55 6.63 0.83
C ALA A 52 4.61 8.16 1.02
N ILE A 53 3.50 8.82 1.34
CA ILE A 53 3.47 10.27 1.60
C ILE A 53 4.32 10.65 2.82
N ARG A 54 4.22 9.85 3.90
CA ARG A 54 5.03 10.07 5.10
C ARG A 54 6.52 9.97 4.80
N ASP A 55 6.93 8.97 4.04
CA ASP A 55 8.34 8.75 3.70
C ASP A 55 8.82 9.79 2.68
N PHE A 56 7.96 10.22 1.75
CA PHE A 56 8.21 11.38 0.87
C PHE A 56 8.48 12.67 1.65
N HIS A 57 7.64 13.02 2.63
CA HIS A 57 7.88 14.20 3.45
C HIS A 57 9.15 14.10 4.31
N GLN A 58 9.58 12.89 4.69
CA GLN A 58 10.86 12.71 5.36
C GLN A 58 12.01 13.00 4.40
N ILE A 59 12.00 12.44 3.19
CA ILE A 59 13.02 12.68 2.17
C ILE A 59 13.04 14.17 1.77
N TRP A 60 11.88 14.79 1.62
CA TRP A 60 11.77 16.23 1.33
C TRP A 60 12.40 17.10 2.42
N ARG A 61 12.10 16.80 3.69
CA ARG A 61 12.71 17.51 4.83
C ARG A 61 14.23 17.32 4.88
N LEU A 62 14.71 16.11 4.60
CA LEU A 62 16.14 15.84 4.49
C LEU A 62 16.77 16.62 3.34
N GLY A 63 16.14 16.62 2.15
CA GLY A 63 16.60 17.39 0.99
C GLY A 63 16.69 18.90 1.26
N GLY A 64 15.75 19.46 2.03
CA GLY A 64 15.82 20.86 2.47
C GLY A 64 16.98 21.16 3.44
N CYS A 65 17.46 20.16 4.19
CA CYS A 65 18.64 20.30 5.05
C CYS A 65 19.95 20.18 4.25
N PHE A 66 19.97 19.35 3.21
CA PHE A 66 21.14 19.16 2.35
C PHE A 66 21.07 20.12 1.16
N LYS A 67 21.64 21.32 1.30
CA LYS A 67 21.73 22.32 0.21
C LYS A 67 22.39 21.81 -1.08
N GLU A 68 23.11 20.70 -1.04
CA GLU A 68 23.84 20.10 -2.16
C GLU A 68 23.19 18.82 -2.71
N LEU A 69 21.99 18.43 -2.25
CA LEU A 69 21.35 17.24 -2.77
C LEU A 69 20.97 17.46 -4.24
N SER A 70 21.72 16.84 -5.14
CA SER A 70 21.43 16.91 -6.58
C SER A 70 20.05 16.30 -6.87
N VAL A 71 19.41 16.77 -7.94
CA VAL A 71 18.12 16.22 -8.43
C VAL A 71 18.19 14.71 -8.59
N GLN A 72 19.32 14.22 -9.10
CA GLN A 72 19.58 12.80 -9.27
C GLN A 72 19.62 12.07 -7.93
N GLY A 73 20.24 12.64 -6.90
CA GLY A 73 20.24 12.07 -5.54
C GLY A 73 18.83 11.97 -4.95
N PHE A 74 18.00 13.00 -5.13
CA PHE A 74 16.61 12.97 -4.69
C PHE A 74 15.79 11.90 -5.44
N GLN A 75 15.97 11.79 -6.76
CA GLN A 75 15.33 10.74 -7.56
C GLN A 75 15.76 9.33 -7.11
N GLN A 76 17.04 9.11 -6.82
CA GLN A 76 17.53 7.83 -6.31
C GLN A 76 16.93 7.49 -4.94
N LEU A 77 16.79 8.47 -4.05
CA LEU A 77 16.12 8.26 -2.76
C LEU A 77 14.63 7.91 -2.95
N TYR A 78 13.96 8.59 -3.88
CA TYR A 78 12.57 8.28 -4.20
C TYR A 78 12.42 6.84 -4.74
N ILE A 79 13.21 6.47 -5.75
CA ILE A 79 13.21 5.13 -6.35
C ILE A 79 13.57 4.06 -5.31
N GLY A 80 14.56 4.32 -4.46
CA GLY A 80 15.04 3.35 -3.47
C GLY A 80 14.12 3.18 -2.26
N CYS A 81 13.40 4.21 -1.84
CA CYS A 81 12.62 4.18 -0.60
C CYS A 81 11.10 4.11 -0.82
N ILE A 82 10.56 4.85 -1.79
CA ILE A 82 9.11 5.02 -1.95
C ILE A 82 8.55 4.07 -3.00
N GLN A 83 9.23 3.92 -4.14
CA GLN A 83 8.81 2.98 -5.18
C GLN A 83 8.58 1.55 -4.67
N PRO A 84 9.47 0.93 -3.86
CA PRO A 84 9.21 -0.42 -3.34
C PRO A 84 7.97 -0.48 -2.42
N ILE A 85 7.62 0.60 -1.72
CA ILE A 85 6.41 0.65 -0.89
C ILE A 85 5.15 0.60 -1.77
N LEU A 86 5.19 1.28 -2.92
CA LEU A 86 4.09 1.33 -3.87
C LEU A 86 3.98 0.05 -4.71
N GLU A 87 5.10 -0.58 -5.06
CA GLU A 87 5.12 -1.74 -5.97
C GLU A 87 4.99 -3.09 -5.25
N TYR A 88 5.29 -3.13 -3.95
CA TYR A 88 5.23 -4.37 -3.18
C TYR A 88 3.83 -4.99 -3.23
N GLY A 89 3.79 -6.29 -3.55
CA GLY A 89 2.54 -7.04 -3.62
C GLY A 89 1.62 -6.66 -4.78
N SER A 90 2.10 -5.86 -5.74
CA SER A 90 1.31 -5.42 -6.91
C SER A 90 0.67 -6.59 -7.66
N GLU A 91 1.37 -7.72 -7.79
CA GLU A 91 0.83 -8.95 -8.37
C GLU A 91 -0.48 -9.42 -7.70
N GLY A 92 -0.62 -9.19 -6.39
CA GLY A 92 -1.79 -9.59 -5.62
C GLY A 92 -2.93 -8.56 -5.64
N TRP A 93 -2.65 -7.27 -5.52
CA TRP A 93 -3.69 -6.25 -5.38
C TRP A 93 -4.02 -5.51 -6.69
N PHE A 94 -3.07 -5.40 -7.64
CA PHE A 94 -3.25 -4.66 -8.89
C PHE A 94 -4.35 -5.25 -9.80
N PRO A 95 -4.46 -6.59 -10.02
CA PRO A 95 -5.51 -7.17 -10.86
C PRO A 95 -6.93 -6.93 -10.34
N HIS A 96 -7.05 -6.75 -9.02
CA HIS A 96 -8.32 -6.54 -8.33
C HIS A 96 -8.60 -5.07 -8.00
N SER A 97 -7.71 -4.16 -8.44
CA SER A 97 -7.82 -2.74 -8.16
C SER A 97 -8.75 -2.02 -9.12
N THR A 98 -9.49 -1.07 -8.57
CA THR A 98 -10.31 -0.12 -9.35
C THR A 98 -9.42 0.98 -9.90
N LYS A 99 -9.80 1.60 -11.02
CA LYS A 99 -9.12 2.79 -11.59
C LYS A 99 -8.79 3.86 -10.54
N LYS A 100 -9.71 4.13 -9.61
CA LYS A 100 -9.50 5.08 -8.50
C LYS A 100 -8.29 4.76 -7.61
N GLN A 101 -8.04 3.47 -7.35
CA GLN A 101 -6.90 3.03 -6.54
C GLN A 101 -5.59 3.19 -7.31
N ILE A 102 -5.61 2.87 -8.60
CA ILE A 102 -4.47 3.10 -9.50
C ILE A 102 -4.17 4.60 -9.60
N ASP A 103 -5.19 5.45 -9.74
CA ASP A 103 -5.03 6.91 -9.79
C ASP A 103 -4.37 7.47 -8.53
N ILE A 104 -4.64 6.88 -7.35
CA ILE A 104 -3.99 7.28 -6.08
C ILE A 104 -2.50 7.00 -6.15
N VAL A 105 -2.12 5.76 -6.50
CA VAL A 105 -0.70 5.37 -6.61
C VAL A 105 0.01 6.20 -7.69
N GLN A 106 -0.64 6.41 -8.83
CA GLN A 106 -0.11 7.21 -9.92
C GLN A 106 0.06 8.69 -9.54
N LYS A 107 -0.81 9.27 -8.71
CA LYS A 107 -0.62 10.63 -8.20
C LYS A 107 0.66 10.75 -7.37
N ILE A 108 0.94 9.79 -6.51
CA ILE A 108 2.16 9.78 -5.68
C ILE A 108 3.40 9.68 -6.58
N GLN A 109 3.36 8.79 -7.58
CA GLN A 109 4.42 8.67 -8.57
C GLN A 109 4.63 9.96 -9.37
N ASN A 110 3.54 10.59 -9.82
CA ASN A 110 3.61 11.85 -10.56
C ASN A 110 4.15 13.01 -9.71
N ILE A 111 3.85 13.06 -8.41
CA ILE A 111 4.42 14.07 -7.51
C ILE A 111 5.94 13.95 -7.52
N ALA A 112 6.46 12.74 -7.41
CA ALA A 112 7.91 12.51 -7.39
C ALA A 112 8.59 12.78 -8.73
N LEU A 113 7.97 12.36 -9.84
CA LEU A 113 8.48 12.60 -11.19
C LEU A 113 8.44 14.09 -11.59
N ARG A 114 7.56 14.89 -10.97
CA ARG A 114 7.43 16.33 -11.19
C ARG A 114 8.32 17.18 -10.28
N VAL A 115 9.08 16.58 -9.37
CA VAL A 115 10.11 17.33 -8.64
C VAL A 115 11.27 17.61 -9.61
N GLU A 116 11.08 18.64 -10.44
CA GLU A 116 12.18 19.46 -10.91
C GLU A 116 12.48 20.47 -9.79
N PRO A 117 13.76 20.65 -9.40
CA PRO A 117 14.14 21.60 -8.34
C PRO A 117 13.85 23.05 -8.71
#